data_AF-A0A5C7ZNV1-F1
#
_entry.id   AF-A0A5C7ZNV1-F1
#
_cell.length_a   1.000
_cell.length_b   1.000
_cell.length_c   1.000
_cell.angle_alpha   90.00
_cell.angle_beta   90.00
_cell.angle_gamma   90.00
#
_symmetry.space_group_name_H-M   'P 1'
#
loop_
_entity.id
_entity.type
_entity.pdbx_description
1 polymer ?
#
loop_
_entity_poly.entity_id
_entity_poly.type
_entity_poly.pdbx_seq_one_letter_code
_entity_poly.pdbx_strand_id
1 'polypeptide(L)'
;MFITSKDDGLIPYVLTQILDACVNGVTLSDPDQPDCPLVYVNRVFQEMSGYSQDEMIGRNCRFLQGADHDQPELDTLRAAIREHQACTVTLRNYRKNGELFLNRLSIRPLVDRDKRVIYYLGIQYDLSRQPACVPGSDLTLRL
;
A
#
# COMPACT_ATOMS: atom_id res chain seq x y z
N MET A 1 13.77 1.86 17.82
CA MET A 1 13.87 0.95 18.98
C MET A 1 12.64 1.22 19.84
N PHE A 2 11.69 0.28 19.90
CA PHE A 2 10.54 0.40 20.82
C PHE A 2 11.02 0.02 22.23
N ILE A 3 10.63 0.80 23.24
CA ILE A 3 10.86 0.44 24.64
C ILE A 3 9.72 -0.51 25.04
N THR A 4 10.02 -1.80 25.12
CA THR A 4 9.06 -2.85 25.45
C THR A 4 8.90 -2.94 26.97
N SER A 5 8.21 -1.98 27.57
CA SER A 5 7.82 -2.02 29.00
C SER A 5 6.30 -2.09 29.19
N LYS A 6 5.56 -2.57 28.19
CA LYS A 6 4.13 -2.85 28.28
C LYS A 6 3.80 -4.19 27.61
N ASP A 7 2.74 -4.83 28.10
CA ASP A 7 2.30 -6.21 27.79
C ASP A 7 2.40 -6.61 26.31
N ASP A 8 2.76 -7.87 26.07
CA ASP A 8 3.04 -8.45 24.74
C ASP A 8 1.87 -8.32 23.75
N GLY A 9 0.62 -8.24 24.24
CA GLY A 9 -0.58 -8.02 23.42
C GLY A 9 -0.90 -6.55 23.13
N LEU A 10 -0.38 -5.62 23.93
CA LEU A 10 -0.61 -4.19 23.76
C LEU A 10 0.12 -3.65 22.54
N ILE A 11 1.33 -4.16 22.26
CA ILE A 11 2.15 -3.68 21.15
C ILE A 11 1.49 -4.00 19.79
N PRO A 12 1.06 -5.24 19.49
CA PRO A 12 0.33 -5.53 18.25
C PRO A 12 -0.95 -4.70 18.09
N TYR A 13 -1.73 -4.52 19.16
CA TYR A 13 -2.94 -3.72 19.14
C TYR A 13 -2.65 -2.24 18.83
N VAL A 14 -1.70 -1.63 19.54
CA VAL A 14 -1.30 -0.23 19.33
C VAL A 14 -0.72 -0.02 17.93
N LEU A 15 0.09 -0.95 17.43
CA LEU A 15 0.61 -0.89 16.07
C LEU A 15 -0.52 -0.91 15.03
N THR A 16 -1.54 -1.74 15.22
CA THR A 16 -2.72 -1.75 14.35
C THR A 16 -3.42 -0.39 14.35
N GLN A 17 -3.63 0.21 15.53
CA GLN A 17 -4.23 1.54 15.64
C GLN A 17 -3.40 2.63 14.94
N ILE A 18 -2.07 2.56 15.02
CA ILE A 18 -1.17 3.49 14.33
C ILE A 18 -1.31 3.33 12.80
N LEU A 19 -1.40 2.10 12.31
CA LEU A 19 -1.57 1.81 10.88
C LEU A 19 -2.94 2.27 10.37
N ASP A 20 -3.99 2.15 11.18
CA ASP A 20 -5.33 2.63 10.84
C ASP A 20 -5.48 4.15 10.90
N ALA A 21 -4.62 4.84 11.67
CA ALA A 21 -4.58 6.30 11.74
C ALA A 21 -3.77 6.95 10.58
N CYS A 22 -3.07 6.14 9.78
CA CYS A 22 -2.30 6.63 8.64
C CYS A 22 -3.23 7.14 7.53
N VAL A 23 -2.81 8.17 6.78
CA VAL A 23 -3.54 8.65 5.59
C VAL A 23 -3.42 7.68 4.41
N ASN A 24 -2.44 6.77 4.47
CA ASN A 24 -2.11 5.85 3.40
C ASN A 24 -2.74 4.48 3.65
N GLY A 25 -3.13 3.81 2.57
CA GLY A 25 -3.36 2.38 2.60
C GLY A 25 -2.06 1.66 2.98
N VAL A 26 -2.17 0.67 3.86
CA VAL A 26 -1.05 -0.19 4.25
C VAL A 26 -1.45 -1.64 4.09
N THR A 27 -0.56 -2.42 3.48
CA THR A 27 -0.78 -3.82 3.15
C THR A 27 0.48 -4.64 3.42
N LEU A 28 0.31 -5.91 3.80
CA LEU A 28 1.38 -6.90 3.78
C LEU A 28 0.98 -8.04 2.86
N SER A 29 1.94 -8.52 2.06
CA SER A 29 1.79 -9.72 1.25
C SER A 29 2.90 -10.72 1.57
N ASP A 30 2.57 -12.00 1.49
CA ASP A 30 3.43 -13.10 1.88
C ASP A 30 4.01 -13.81 0.65
N PRO A 31 5.30 -13.64 0.34
CA PRO A 31 5.91 -14.27 -0.84
C PRO A 31 6.15 -15.77 -0.70
N ASP A 32 6.06 -16.34 0.52
CA ASP A 32 6.19 -17.78 0.73
C ASP A 32 4.89 -18.53 0.36
N GLN A 33 3.78 -17.79 0.16
CA GLN A 33 2.50 -18.34 -0.29
C GLN A 33 2.32 -18.22 -1.81
N PRO A 34 1.61 -19.18 -2.45
CA PRO A 34 1.34 -19.13 -3.88
C PRO A 34 0.68 -17.81 -4.27
N ASP A 35 1.24 -17.17 -5.31
CA ASP A 35 0.73 -15.92 -5.88
C ASP A 35 0.93 -14.66 -5.00
N CYS A 36 1.72 -14.73 -3.92
CA CYS A 36 2.02 -13.61 -3.02
C CYS A 36 0.75 -12.87 -2.53
N PRO A 37 -0.15 -13.56 -1.82
CA PRO A 37 -1.43 -13.02 -1.40
C PRO A 37 -1.27 -11.98 -0.28
N LEU A 38 -2.25 -11.09 -0.16
CA LEU A 38 -2.37 -10.17 0.96
C LEU A 38 -2.69 -10.96 2.26
N VAL A 39 -1.92 -10.70 3.31
CA VAL A 39 -2.11 -11.27 4.65
C VAL A 39 -2.50 -10.21 5.68
N TYR A 40 -2.39 -8.94 5.34
CA TYR A 40 -2.87 -7.82 6.14
C TYR A 40 -3.26 -6.64 5.24
N VAL A 41 -4.31 -5.93 5.64
CA VAL A 41 -4.73 -4.64 5.08
C VAL A 41 -5.22 -3.76 6.22
N ASN A 42 -4.86 -2.48 6.22
CA ASN A 42 -5.40 -1.52 7.19
C ASN A 42 -6.80 -1.02 6.78
N ARG A 43 -7.46 -0.30 7.68
CA ARG A 43 -8.78 0.30 7.43
C ARG A 43 -8.77 1.27 6.24
N VAL A 44 -7.73 2.08 6.10
CA VAL A 44 -7.65 3.09 5.03
C VAL A 44 -7.60 2.45 3.64
N PHE A 45 -6.89 1.32 3.49
CA PHE A 45 -6.86 0.57 2.24
C PHE A 45 -8.24 0.00 1.86
N GLN A 46 -9.02 -0.46 2.85
CA GLN A 46 -10.41 -0.87 2.64
C GLN A 46 -11.27 0.29 2.14
N GLU A 47 -11.19 1.44 2.82
CA GLU A 47 -11.99 2.63 2.47
C GLU A 47 -11.63 3.22 1.10
N MET A 48 -10.35 3.19 0.69
CA MET A 48 -9.97 3.67 -0.64
C MET A 48 -10.31 2.66 -1.74
N SER A 49 -10.16 1.35 -1.50
CA SER A 49 -10.42 0.37 -2.55
C SER A 49 -11.91 0.02 -2.69
N GLY A 50 -12.70 0.22 -1.63
CA GLY A 50 -14.11 -0.18 -1.55
C GLY A 50 -14.31 -1.69 -1.30
N TYR A 51 -13.23 -2.45 -1.08
CA TYR A 51 -13.30 -3.86 -0.70
C TYR A 51 -13.25 -4.02 0.82
N SER A 52 -13.88 -5.05 1.36
CA SER A 52 -13.68 -5.44 2.76
C SER A 52 -12.39 -6.22 2.93
N GLN A 53 -11.89 -6.31 4.16
CA GLN A 53 -10.74 -7.17 4.49
C GLN A 53 -10.96 -8.62 4.04
N ASP A 54 -12.12 -9.20 4.33
CA ASP A 54 -12.43 -10.60 3.97
C ASP A 54 -12.40 -10.85 2.46
N GLU A 55 -12.70 -9.83 1.65
CA GLU A 55 -12.63 -9.92 0.20
C GLU A 55 -11.20 -9.82 -0.34
N MET A 56 -10.24 -9.34 0.45
CA MET A 56 -8.87 -9.03 0.01
C MET A 56 -7.83 -10.01 0.55
N ILE A 57 -7.99 -10.48 1.79
CA ILE A 57 -7.06 -11.43 2.40
C ILE A 57 -7.04 -12.73 1.58
N GLY A 58 -5.84 -13.27 1.36
CA GLY A 58 -5.63 -14.47 0.56
C GLY A 58 -5.58 -14.23 -0.96
N ARG A 59 -5.68 -12.98 -1.42
CA ARG A 59 -5.62 -12.64 -2.86
C ARG A 59 -4.43 -11.75 -3.18
N ASN A 60 -3.88 -11.89 -4.38
CA ASN A 60 -2.89 -10.95 -4.89
C ASN A 60 -3.52 -9.57 -5.16
N CYS A 61 -2.84 -8.51 -4.76
CA CYS A 61 -3.31 -7.11 -4.87
C CYS A 61 -3.59 -6.65 -6.33
N ARG A 62 -3.19 -7.42 -7.35
CA ARG A 62 -3.48 -7.13 -8.76
C ARG A 62 -4.96 -7.07 -9.11
N PHE A 63 -5.88 -7.54 -8.24
CA PHE A 63 -7.32 -7.35 -8.47
C PHE A 63 -7.70 -5.87 -8.62
N LEU A 64 -6.92 -4.95 -8.04
CA LEU A 64 -7.10 -3.51 -8.24
C LEU A 64 -6.80 -3.04 -9.66
N GLN A 65 -6.12 -3.82 -10.51
CA GLN A 65 -5.79 -3.41 -11.88
C GLN A 65 -7.00 -3.49 -12.82
N GLY A 66 -8.08 -4.17 -12.43
CA GLY A 66 -9.22 -4.40 -13.33
C GLY A 66 -8.76 -5.16 -14.57
N ALA A 67 -9.04 -4.63 -15.76
CA ALA A 67 -8.54 -5.16 -17.03
C ALA A 67 -7.27 -4.44 -17.54
N ASP A 68 -6.76 -3.46 -16.78
CA ASP A 68 -5.72 -2.53 -17.23
C ASP A 68 -4.32 -3.07 -16.89
N HIS A 69 -3.97 -4.22 -17.50
CA HIS A 69 -2.75 -4.99 -17.17
C HIS A 69 -1.51 -4.60 -17.99
N ASP A 70 -1.65 -3.74 -19.00
CA ASP A 70 -0.59 -3.34 -19.93
C ASP A 70 0.03 -1.98 -19.57
N GLN A 71 0.18 -1.70 -18.27
CA GLN A 71 0.82 -0.47 -17.79
C GLN A 71 2.35 -0.69 -17.67
N PRO A 72 3.19 0.19 -18.23
CA PRO A 72 4.65 0.01 -18.18
C PRO A 72 5.20 -0.01 -16.75
N GLU A 73 4.53 0.68 -15.82
CA GLU A 73 4.88 0.67 -14.40
C GLU A 73 4.77 -0.72 -13.75
N LEU A 74 3.96 -1.62 -14.30
CA LEU A 74 3.86 -2.99 -13.81
C LEU A 74 5.15 -3.78 -14.07
N ASP A 75 5.89 -3.46 -15.12
CA ASP A 75 7.17 -4.12 -15.39
C ASP A 75 8.23 -3.68 -14.40
N THR A 76 8.26 -2.40 -14.04
CA THR A 76 9.09 -1.88 -12.94
C THR A 76 8.75 -2.56 -11.63
N LEU A 77 7.46 -2.69 -11.31
CA LEU A 77 7.00 -3.37 -10.10
C LEU A 77 7.41 -4.85 -10.07
N ARG A 78 7.21 -5.58 -11.18
CA ARG A 78 7.59 -6.99 -11.32
C ARG A 78 9.09 -7.18 -11.19
N ALA A 79 9.90 -6.30 -11.79
CA ALA A 79 11.36 -6.34 -11.67
C ALA A 79 11.81 -6.13 -10.22
N ALA A 80 11.27 -5.12 -9.54
CA ALA A 80 11.58 -4.85 -8.14
C ALA A 80 11.20 -6.03 -7.21
N ILE A 81 10.06 -6.69 -7.45
CA ILE A 81 9.67 -7.88 -6.70
C ILE A 81 10.69 -9.02 -6.93
N ARG A 82 11.03 -9.33 -8.19
CA ARG A 82 12.02 -10.38 -8.53
C ARG A 82 13.40 -10.12 -7.92
N GLU A 83 13.81 -8.86 -7.86
CA GLU A 83 15.14 -8.45 -7.37
C GLU A 83 15.15 -8.16 -5.86
N HIS A 84 14.02 -8.36 -5.18
CA HIS A 84 13.83 -8.02 -3.77
C HIS A 84 14.26 -6.57 -3.46
N GLN A 85 13.88 -5.63 -4.32
CA GLN A 85 14.17 -4.20 -4.18
C GLN A 85 12.92 -3.40 -3.83
N ALA A 86 13.14 -2.26 -3.17
CA ALA A 86 12.08 -1.28 -3.00
C ALA A 86 11.82 -0.53 -4.31
N CYS A 87 10.57 -0.23 -4.62
CA CYS A 87 10.23 0.66 -5.73
C CYS A 87 8.99 1.49 -5.40
N THR A 88 8.78 2.55 -6.17
CA THR A 88 7.54 3.34 -6.12
C THR A 88 7.06 3.58 -7.54
N VAL A 89 5.79 3.29 -7.79
CA VAL A 89 5.13 3.42 -9.09
C VAL A 89 3.76 4.07 -8.92
N THR A 90 3.23 4.65 -10.00
CA THR A 90 1.85 5.13 -10.03
C THR A 90 1.06 4.25 -10.97
N LEU A 91 0.05 3.55 -10.46
CA LEU A 91 -0.78 2.62 -11.22
C LEU A 91 -2.19 3.19 -11.39
N ARG A 92 -2.78 2.94 -12.55
CA ARG A 92 -4.23 3.03 -12.75
C ARG A 92 -4.87 1.83 -12.06
N ASN A 93 -5.65 2.08 -11.03
CA ASN A 93 -6.36 1.06 -10.27
C ASN A 93 -7.85 1.38 -10.21
N TYR A 94 -8.65 0.37 -9.95
CA TYR A 94 -10.11 0.44 -9.98
C TYR A 94 -10.65 0.00 -8.64
N ARG A 95 -11.51 0.84 -8.06
CA ARG A 95 -12.25 0.51 -6.85
C ARG A 95 -13.26 -0.60 -7.14
N LYS A 96 -13.84 -1.20 -6.11
CA LYS A 96 -14.87 -2.24 -6.24
C LYS A 96 -16.06 -1.82 -7.10
N ASN A 97 -16.43 -0.54 -7.08
CA ASN A 97 -17.52 0.02 -7.90
C ASN A 97 -17.10 0.30 -9.36
N GLY A 98 -15.85 0.03 -9.75
CA GLY A 98 -15.31 0.29 -11.08
C GLY A 98 -14.72 1.69 -11.28
N GLU A 99 -14.76 2.57 -10.28
CA GLU A 99 -14.16 3.91 -10.36
C GLU A 99 -12.64 3.83 -10.47
N LEU A 100 -12.07 4.52 -11.47
CA LEU A 100 -10.63 4.66 -11.64
C LEU A 100 -10.06 5.59 -10.55
N PHE A 101 -8.97 5.17 -9.93
CA PHE A 101 -8.13 6.01 -9.08
C PHE A 101 -6.65 5.78 -9.38
N LEU A 102 -5.85 6.83 -9.22
CA LEU A 102 -4.40 6.75 -9.39
C LEU A 102 -3.75 6.35 -8.07
N ASN A 103 -3.27 5.12 -8.01
CA ASN A 103 -2.61 4.55 -6.85
C ASN A 103 -1.11 4.76 -6.95
N ARG A 104 -0.56 5.69 -6.15
CA ARG A 104 0.89 5.72 -5.92
C ARG A 104 1.27 4.63 -4.93
N LEU A 105 1.78 3.52 -5.46
CA LEU A 105 2.18 2.34 -4.73
C LEU A 105 3.69 2.36 -4.45
N SER A 106 4.07 2.32 -3.18
CA SER A 106 5.43 2.02 -2.74
C SER A 106 5.48 0.60 -2.20
N ILE A 107 6.42 -0.22 -2.68
CA ILE A 107 6.69 -1.56 -2.12
C ILE A 107 8.06 -1.60 -1.47
N ARG A 108 8.16 -2.31 -0.34
CA ARG A 108 9.41 -2.56 0.36
C ARG A 108 9.47 -4.00 0.87
N PRO A 109 10.55 -4.75 0.59
CA PRO A 109 10.75 -6.05 1.22
C PRO A 109 11.04 -5.86 2.71
N LEU A 110 10.37 -6.64 3.54
CA LEU A 110 10.68 -6.82 4.94
C LEU A 110 11.47 -8.12 5.08
N VAL A 111 12.64 -8.05 5.73
CA VAL A 111 13.56 -9.18 5.84
C VAL A 111 13.72 -9.64 7.28
N ASP A 112 13.96 -10.93 7.46
CA ASP A 112 14.39 -11.49 8.74
C ASP A 112 15.89 -11.24 9.01
N ARG A 113 16.41 -11.81 10.10
CA ARG A 113 17.82 -11.65 10.50
C ARG A 113 18.80 -12.27 9.50
N ASP A 114 18.35 -13.23 8.71
CA ASP A 114 19.13 -13.93 7.69
C ASP A 114 19.01 -13.26 6.31
N LYS A 115 18.39 -12.06 6.26
CA LYS A 115 18.13 -11.28 5.05
C LYS A 115 17.17 -11.94 4.06
N ARG A 116 16.41 -12.96 4.49
CA ARG A 116 15.33 -13.54 3.68
C ARG A 116 14.12 -12.63 3.72
N VAL A 117 13.50 -12.38 2.57
CA VAL A 117 12.25 -11.62 2.50
C VAL A 117 11.13 -12.44 3.13
N ILE A 118 10.52 -11.91 4.18
CA ILE A 118 9.40 -12.55 4.89
C ILE A 118 8.04 -11.94 4.50
N TYR A 119 8.02 -10.67 4.11
CA TYR A 119 6.82 -9.99 3.63
C TYR A 119 7.20 -8.87 2.66
N TYR A 120 6.25 -8.48 1.81
CA TYR A 120 6.30 -7.18 1.14
C TYR A 120 5.32 -6.21 1.80
N LEU A 121 5.85 -5.08 2.27
CA LEU A 121 5.08 -3.93 2.71
C LEU A 121 4.66 -3.11 1.49
N GLY A 122 3.35 -2.99 1.26
CA GLY A 122 2.77 -2.07 0.29
C GLY A 122 2.18 -0.85 0.99
N ILE A 123 2.54 0.34 0.53
CA ILE A 123 1.99 1.63 0.96
C ILE A 123 1.31 2.27 -0.24
N GLN A 124 0.01 2.52 -0.14
CA GLN A 124 -0.82 3.07 -1.21
C GLN A 124 -1.28 4.48 -0.87
N TYR A 125 -1.14 5.39 -1.83
CA TYR A 125 -1.67 6.74 -1.73
C TYR A 125 -2.59 7.02 -2.91
N ASP A 126 -3.84 7.36 -2.61
CA ASP A 126 -4.84 7.73 -3.59
C ASP A 126 -4.62 9.18 -4.06
N LEU A 127 -4.01 9.34 -5.24
CA LEU A 127 -3.76 10.66 -5.82
C LEU A 127 -5.06 11.36 -6.26
N SER A 128 -6.18 10.65 -6.44
CA SER A 128 -7.44 11.28 -6.83
C SER A 128 -8.09 12.06 -5.69
N ARG A 129 -7.68 11.82 -4.44
CA ARG A 129 -8.19 12.52 -3.25
C ARG A 129 -7.46 13.83 -2.96
N GLN A 130 -6.41 14.17 -3.71
CA GLN A 130 -5.86 15.52 -3.63
C GLN A 130 -6.76 16.49 -4.40
N PRO A 131 -7.19 17.61 -3.80
CA PRO A 131 -7.65 18.72 -4.61
C PRO A 131 -6.51 19.07 -5.57
N ALA A 132 -6.80 19.22 -6.85
CA ALA A 132 -5.82 19.64 -7.84
C ALA A 132 -5.02 20.81 -7.24
N CYS A 133 -3.69 20.68 -7.19
CA CYS A 133 -2.83 21.80 -6.82
C CYS A 133 -3.23 22.97 -7.72
N VAL A 134 -3.85 24.01 -7.15
CA VAL A 134 -4.25 25.19 -7.92
C VAL A 134 -2.95 25.90 -8.26
N PRO A 135 -2.49 25.90 -9.53
CA PRO A 135 -1.28 26.61 -9.88
C PRO A 135 -1.65 28.11 -9.85
N GLY A 136 -1.23 28.83 -8.81
CA GLY A 136 -1.43 30.29 -8.76
C GLY A 136 -1.85 30.92 -7.43
N SER A 137 -1.65 30.30 -6.26
CA SER A 137 -1.61 31.11 -5.03
C SER A 137 -0.25 31.80 -4.94
N ASP A 138 -0.09 32.83 -5.76
CA ASP A 138 1.00 33.79 -5.67
C ASP A 138 0.96 34.41 -4.26
N LEU A 139 1.97 34.07 -3.45
CA LEU A 139 2.26 34.72 -2.19
C LEU A 139 2.80 36.12 -2.49
N THR A 140 1.93 37.02 -2.96
CA THR A 140 2.24 38.45 -2.87
C THR A 140 1.93 38.90 -1.44
N LEU A 141 2.90 38.70 -0.55
CA LEU A 141 3.02 39.49 0.67
C LEU A 141 3.10 40.97 0.25
N ARG A 142 1.96 41.67 0.32
CA ARG A 142 1.94 43.13 0.34
C ARG A 142 2.01 43.57 1.80
N LEU A 143 3.21 44.06 2.14
CA LEU A 143 3.60 45.04 3.16
C LEU A 143 3.00 44.87 4.57
#